data_AF-A0A0H4CBA9-F1
#
_entry.id   AF-A0A0H4CBA9-F1
#
_cell.length_a   1.000
_cell.length_b   1.000
_cell.length_c   1.000
_cell.angle_alpha   90.00
_cell.angle_beta   90.00
_cell.angle_gamma   90.00
#
_symmetry.space_group_name_H-M   'P 1'
#
loop_
_entity.id
_entity.type
_entity.pdbx_description
1 polymer ?
#
loop_
_entity_poly.entity_id
_entity_poly.type
_entity_poly.pdbx_seq_one_letter_code
_entity_poly.pdbx_strand_id
1 'polypeptide(L)'
;MPLRALSGTTGTAVALATAVVLALPQPAGAADATPVGFGAGTTGGGSAPAVTVSTPDAFKAAVTGSSAKVVKVNGLIALSGQVDIGSNTTVLGVGSSSGFTGGGLRLKKVGNVVLRNLNISKAVKTDAITIQASTKVWIDHNSLSSDRDHGKDYYDGLVDISHASDHVTVSWNVFKDHYKGSLVGHSDNNASEDTGHLRVTYHHNWFDRVNSRIPSLRFGTGHFYDNYVVGAETAVHSRMGAQLLVENNVFRDTQVAVTTSRDSDVDGYAVLRGNDLGGAATEISQNGGFTTPPYGYTAEPASTVVASVTSGAGAGKI
;
A
#
# COMPACT_ATOMS: atom_id res chain seq x y z
N MET A 1 -75.17 5.93 44.79
CA MET A 1 -74.12 6.76 44.16
C MET A 1 -72.77 6.12 44.46
N PRO A 2 -71.91 5.90 43.44
CA PRO A 2 -71.06 4.72 43.38
C PRO A 2 -69.69 4.87 44.07
N LEU A 3 -69.22 3.77 44.66
CA LEU A 3 -67.84 3.53 45.10
C LEU A 3 -66.91 3.48 43.87
N ARG A 4 -65.90 4.35 43.81
CA ARG A 4 -64.83 4.29 42.80
C ARG A 4 -63.74 3.32 43.26
N ALA A 5 -63.59 2.21 42.55
CA ALA A 5 -62.45 1.30 42.68
C ALA A 5 -61.21 1.94 42.02
N LEU A 6 -60.09 1.98 42.74
CA LEU A 6 -58.77 2.31 42.18
C LEU A 6 -58.12 1.01 41.69
N SER A 7 -58.04 0.83 40.38
CA SER A 7 -57.26 -0.24 39.75
C SER A 7 -55.78 0.12 39.76
N GLY A 8 -55.00 -0.60 40.57
CA GLY A 8 -53.53 -0.56 40.53
C GLY A 8 -53.02 -1.27 39.29
N THR A 9 -52.35 -0.54 38.40
CA THR A 9 -51.62 -1.10 37.27
C THR A 9 -50.20 -1.45 37.72
N THR A 10 -49.90 -2.75 37.81
CA THR A 10 -48.53 -3.25 37.98
C THR A 10 -47.76 -3.09 36.67
N GLY A 11 -46.87 -2.10 36.60
CA GLY A 11 -45.93 -1.94 35.50
C GLY A 11 -44.79 -2.95 35.63
N THR A 12 -44.73 -3.92 34.73
CA THR A 12 -43.58 -4.81 34.56
C THR A 12 -42.46 -4.04 33.87
N ALA A 13 -41.40 -3.72 34.61
CA ALA A 13 -40.17 -3.18 34.04
C ALA A 13 -39.44 -4.28 33.26
N VAL A 14 -39.42 -4.18 31.94
CA VAL A 14 -38.61 -5.04 31.07
C VAL A 14 -37.19 -4.50 31.07
N ALA A 15 -36.27 -5.19 31.74
CA ALA A 15 -34.85 -4.90 31.65
C ALA A 15 -34.35 -5.29 30.24
N LEU A 16 -34.02 -4.28 29.42
CA LEU A 16 -33.32 -4.46 28.16
C LEU A 16 -31.86 -4.81 28.47
N ALA A 17 -31.52 -6.10 28.42
CA ALA A 17 -30.14 -6.54 28.42
C ALA A 17 -29.49 -6.13 27.09
N THR A 18 -28.61 -5.13 27.11
CA THR A 18 -27.72 -4.82 26.00
C THR A 18 -26.73 -5.97 25.84
N ALA A 19 -26.99 -6.85 24.87
CA ALA A 19 -26.01 -7.83 24.43
C ALA A 19 -24.87 -7.09 23.73
N VAL A 20 -23.72 -6.97 24.40
CA VAL A 20 -22.46 -6.58 23.76
C VAL A 20 -22.06 -7.75 22.87
N VAL A 21 -22.37 -7.65 21.57
CA VAL A 21 -21.82 -8.59 20.59
C VAL A 21 -20.34 -8.27 20.46
N LEU A 22 -19.51 -9.02 21.17
CA LEU A 22 -18.09 -9.11 20.87
C LEU A 22 -17.97 -9.71 19.46
N ALA A 23 -17.77 -8.85 18.47
CA ALA A 23 -17.37 -9.29 17.14
C ALA A 23 -16.02 -10.00 17.29
N LEU A 24 -16.04 -11.34 17.20
CA LEU A 24 -14.82 -12.11 17.09
C LEU A 24 -14.09 -11.65 15.82
N PRO A 25 -12.76 -11.46 15.85
CA PRO A 25 -12.02 -11.14 14.64
C PRO A 25 -12.33 -12.21 13.60
N GLN A 26 -12.79 -11.80 12.42
CA GLN A 26 -12.97 -12.72 11.32
C GLN A 26 -11.62 -13.39 11.04
N PRO A 27 -11.58 -14.71 10.79
CA PRO A 27 -10.37 -15.31 10.25
C PRO A 27 -9.97 -14.52 9.01
N ALA A 28 -8.67 -14.22 8.86
CA ALA A 28 -8.16 -13.54 7.69
C ALA A 28 -8.77 -14.20 6.45
N GLY A 29 -9.51 -13.43 5.66
CA GLY A 29 -10.08 -13.91 4.40
C GLY A 29 -8.96 -14.48 3.52
N ALA A 30 -9.32 -15.33 2.56
CA ALA A 30 -8.35 -15.74 1.55
C ALA A 30 -7.75 -14.49 0.89
N ALA A 31 -6.43 -14.46 0.71
CA ALA A 31 -5.76 -13.33 0.09
C ALA A 31 -6.35 -13.06 -1.31
N ASP A 32 -6.42 -11.78 -1.67
CA ASP A 32 -7.01 -11.35 -2.94
C ASP A 32 -6.40 -12.10 -4.12
N ALA A 33 -7.24 -12.62 -5.03
CA ALA A 33 -6.76 -13.32 -6.22
C ALA A 33 -6.32 -12.35 -7.34
N THR A 34 -6.82 -11.11 -7.29
CA THR A 34 -6.59 -10.06 -8.29
C THR A 34 -6.51 -8.69 -7.60
N PRO A 35 -5.77 -7.71 -8.14
CA PRO A 35 -5.68 -6.39 -7.55
C PRO A 35 -7.01 -5.66 -7.54
N VAL A 36 -7.33 -5.03 -6.41
CA VAL A 36 -8.38 -4.00 -6.31
C VAL A 36 -7.72 -2.63 -6.53
N GLY A 37 -8.42 -1.73 -7.22
CA GLY A 37 -7.93 -0.38 -7.46
C GLY A 37 -7.45 -0.11 -8.87
N PHE A 38 -6.60 0.91 -9.04
CA PHE A 38 -6.12 1.34 -10.36
C PHE A 38 -5.31 0.27 -11.09
N GLY A 39 -4.70 -0.68 -10.38
CA GLY A 39 -4.01 -1.84 -10.95
C GLY A 39 -4.93 -2.99 -11.38
N ALA A 40 -6.26 -2.85 -11.23
CA ALA A 40 -7.23 -3.88 -11.64
C ALA A 40 -6.99 -4.38 -13.08
N GLY A 41 -7.08 -5.70 -13.26
CA GLY A 41 -6.79 -6.36 -14.54
C GLY A 41 -5.31 -6.70 -14.77
N THR A 42 -4.41 -6.45 -13.81
CA THR A 42 -3.04 -6.98 -13.84
C THR A 42 -3.04 -8.48 -13.54
N THR A 43 -2.45 -9.27 -14.43
CA THR A 43 -2.41 -10.75 -14.34
C THR A 43 -1.00 -11.31 -14.25
N GLY A 44 0.02 -10.50 -14.53
CA GLY A 44 1.41 -10.93 -14.55
C GLY A 44 1.66 -12.05 -15.55
N GLY A 45 2.26 -13.14 -15.08
CA GLY A 45 2.48 -14.37 -15.86
C GLY A 45 1.23 -15.23 -16.04
N GLY A 46 0.11 -14.89 -15.40
CA GLY A 46 -1.14 -15.64 -15.47
C GLY A 46 -0.96 -17.12 -15.11
N SER A 47 -1.38 -18.01 -16.01
CA SER A 47 -1.29 -19.47 -15.86
C SER A 47 -0.02 -20.08 -16.48
N ALA A 48 0.97 -19.27 -16.85
CA ALA A 48 2.22 -19.79 -17.41
C ALA A 48 2.89 -20.79 -16.44
N PRO A 49 3.52 -21.87 -16.95
CA PRO A 49 4.25 -22.79 -16.11
C PRO A 49 5.29 -22.08 -15.24
N ALA A 50 5.33 -22.44 -13.95
CA ALA A 50 6.23 -21.80 -13.01
C ALA A 50 7.65 -22.37 -13.10
N VAL A 51 8.65 -21.49 -13.08
CA VAL A 51 10.06 -21.83 -12.89
C VAL A 51 10.47 -21.42 -11.49
N THR A 52 11.12 -22.32 -10.74
CA THR A 52 11.63 -22.00 -9.39
C THR A 52 13.12 -21.67 -9.46
N VAL A 53 13.53 -20.60 -8.79
CA VAL A 53 14.91 -20.10 -8.77
C VAL A 53 15.35 -19.84 -7.33
N SER A 54 16.65 -20.03 -7.07
CA SER A 54 17.26 -19.84 -5.74
C SER A 54 18.62 -19.13 -5.81
N THR A 55 19.04 -18.68 -6.99
CA THR A 55 20.31 -17.96 -7.20
C THR A 55 20.09 -16.66 -7.96
N PRO A 56 20.97 -15.65 -7.80
CA PRO A 56 20.84 -14.38 -8.51
C PRO A 56 20.82 -14.55 -10.04
N ASP A 57 21.69 -15.41 -10.58
CA ASP A 57 21.82 -15.58 -12.03
C ASP A 57 20.62 -16.31 -12.63
N ALA A 58 20.11 -17.35 -11.95
CA ALA A 58 18.89 -18.03 -12.37
C ALA A 58 17.68 -17.08 -12.33
N PHE A 59 17.59 -16.24 -11.29
CA PHE A 59 16.53 -15.24 -11.19
C PHE A 59 16.59 -14.23 -12.34
N LYS A 60 17.76 -13.60 -12.58
CA LYS A 60 17.96 -12.65 -13.69
C LYS A 60 17.59 -13.23 -15.04
N ALA A 61 18.00 -14.48 -15.31
CA ALA A 61 17.67 -15.16 -16.55
C ALA A 61 16.16 -15.42 -16.70
N ALA A 62 15.48 -15.78 -15.60
CA ALA A 62 14.07 -16.16 -15.63
C ALA A 62 13.11 -14.98 -15.80
N VAL A 63 13.50 -13.76 -15.37
CA VAL A 63 12.60 -12.59 -15.33
C VAL A 63 12.71 -11.65 -16.53
N THR A 64 13.61 -11.91 -17.47
CA THR A 64 13.79 -11.04 -18.66
C THR A 64 12.76 -11.32 -19.77
N GLY A 65 12.66 -10.37 -20.71
CA GLY A 65 11.80 -10.47 -21.91
C GLY A 65 10.30 -10.29 -21.62
N SER A 66 9.47 -10.44 -22.64
CA SER A 66 8.04 -10.08 -22.59
C SER A 66 7.05 -11.25 -22.65
N SER A 67 7.52 -12.49 -22.78
CA SER A 67 6.66 -13.68 -22.70
C SER A 67 6.03 -13.83 -21.30
N ALA A 68 4.80 -14.35 -21.24
CA ALA A 68 4.15 -14.66 -19.98
C ALA A 68 4.98 -15.66 -19.16
N LYS A 69 5.30 -15.32 -17.90
CA LYS A 69 6.14 -16.15 -17.05
C LYS A 69 5.82 -16.02 -15.57
N VAL A 70 5.86 -17.14 -14.85
CA VAL A 70 5.74 -17.20 -13.39
C VAL A 70 7.10 -17.65 -12.84
N VAL A 71 7.74 -16.82 -12.04
CA VAL A 71 9.04 -17.07 -11.43
C VAL A 71 8.86 -17.18 -9.92
N LYS A 72 9.04 -18.39 -9.40
CA LYS A 72 8.99 -18.68 -7.97
C LYS A 72 10.37 -18.50 -7.35
N VAL A 73 10.49 -17.60 -6.39
CA VAL A 73 11.73 -17.35 -5.63
C VAL A 73 11.73 -18.27 -4.41
N ASN A 74 12.75 -19.11 -4.27
CA ASN A 74 12.90 -20.01 -3.13
C ASN A 74 14.17 -19.68 -2.34
N GLY A 75 13.97 -19.13 -1.15
CA GLY A 75 15.02 -18.63 -0.27
C GLY A 75 15.29 -17.13 -0.43
N LEU A 76 16.20 -16.62 0.39
CA LEU A 76 16.60 -15.22 0.39
C LEU A 76 17.83 -15.03 -0.51
N ILE A 77 17.63 -14.42 -1.68
CA ILE A 77 18.65 -14.23 -2.70
C ILE A 77 19.36 -12.89 -2.49
N ALA A 78 20.68 -12.90 -2.32
CA ALA A 78 21.46 -11.66 -2.24
C ALA A 78 21.63 -11.03 -3.63
N LEU A 79 21.23 -9.77 -3.78
CA LEU A 79 21.39 -8.98 -5.00
C LEU A 79 22.43 -7.88 -4.80
N SER A 80 23.12 -7.54 -5.89
CA SER A 80 23.96 -6.35 -5.99
C SER A 80 23.33 -5.41 -7.02
N GLY A 81 22.78 -4.29 -6.57
CA GLY A 81 22.04 -3.35 -7.42
C GLY A 81 20.63 -3.84 -7.74
N GLN A 82 20.12 -3.45 -8.92
CA GLN A 82 18.77 -3.77 -9.35
C GLN A 82 18.72 -4.88 -10.40
N VAL A 83 17.67 -5.69 -10.34
CA VAL A 83 17.31 -6.64 -11.41
C VAL A 83 16.10 -6.11 -12.18
N ASP A 84 16.24 -5.97 -13.49
CA ASP A 84 15.15 -5.57 -14.37
C ASP A 84 14.16 -6.72 -14.60
N ILE A 85 12.88 -6.45 -14.35
CA ILE A 85 11.77 -7.39 -14.54
C ILE A 85 11.06 -7.06 -15.85
N GLY A 86 10.93 -8.06 -16.73
CA GLY A 86 10.24 -7.94 -18.01
C GLY A 86 8.71 -7.99 -17.90
N SER A 87 8.02 -7.61 -18.98
CA SER A 87 6.55 -7.63 -19.05
C SER A 87 5.94 -9.03 -18.89
N ASN A 88 4.67 -9.08 -18.49
CA ASN A 88 3.90 -10.31 -18.31
C ASN A 88 4.55 -11.28 -17.31
N THR A 89 5.03 -10.74 -16.20
CA THR A 89 5.81 -11.50 -15.21
C THR A 89 5.09 -11.52 -13.87
N THR A 90 4.99 -12.70 -13.27
CA THR A 90 4.71 -12.85 -11.85
C THR A 90 5.98 -13.31 -11.15
N VAL A 91 6.51 -12.51 -10.21
CA VAL A 91 7.54 -12.95 -9.26
C VAL A 91 6.86 -13.27 -7.95
N LEU A 92 6.99 -14.51 -7.49
CA LEU A 92 6.27 -15.05 -6.34
C LEU A 92 7.24 -15.67 -5.33
N GLY A 93 7.26 -15.21 -4.09
CA GLY A 93 8.03 -15.89 -3.04
C GLY A 93 7.41 -17.24 -2.64
N VAL A 94 8.25 -18.24 -2.41
CA VAL A 94 7.86 -19.55 -1.86
C VAL A 94 7.91 -19.50 -0.34
N GLY A 95 6.81 -19.83 0.33
CA GLY A 95 6.71 -19.75 1.78
C GLY A 95 6.87 -18.31 2.31
N SER A 96 7.22 -18.17 3.59
CA SER A 96 7.29 -16.87 4.27
C SER A 96 8.67 -16.22 4.27
N SER A 97 9.71 -16.93 3.82
CA SER A 97 11.13 -16.51 3.99
C SER A 97 11.85 -16.23 2.66
N SER A 98 11.11 -16.22 1.55
CA SER A 98 11.69 -16.02 0.22
C SER A 98 11.72 -14.55 -0.19
N GLY A 99 12.72 -14.17 -1.00
CA GLY A 99 12.83 -12.84 -1.56
C GLY A 99 14.27 -12.41 -1.78
N PHE A 100 14.58 -11.14 -1.51
CA PHE A 100 15.84 -10.50 -1.86
C PHE A 100 16.45 -9.69 -0.71
N THR A 101 17.78 -9.60 -0.69
CA THR A 101 18.50 -8.70 0.22
C THR A 101 19.67 -8.02 -0.47
N GLY A 102 20.07 -6.83 -0.02
CA GLY A 102 21.23 -6.09 -0.54
C GLY A 102 20.97 -5.27 -1.81
N GLY A 103 19.92 -5.62 -2.56
CA GLY A 103 19.52 -4.94 -3.80
C GLY A 103 17.99 -4.97 -3.99
N GLY A 104 17.55 -4.49 -5.16
CA GLY A 104 16.13 -4.27 -5.44
C GLY A 104 15.68 -4.78 -6.81
N LEU A 105 14.41 -4.55 -7.13
CA LEU A 105 13.80 -4.92 -8.39
C LEU A 105 13.40 -3.66 -9.15
N ARG A 106 13.54 -3.67 -10.48
CA ARG A 106 13.12 -2.54 -11.32
C ARG A 106 12.19 -2.98 -12.45
N LEU A 107 11.07 -2.28 -12.57
CA LEU A 107 10.14 -2.37 -13.68
C LEU A 107 10.35 -1.11 -14.52
N LYS A 108 10.95 -1.25 -15.70
CA LYS A 108 11.29 -0.11 -16.56
C LYS A 108 10.74 -0.32 -17.96
N LYS A 109 9.77 0.50 -18.36
CA LYS A 109 9.09 0.41 -19.66
C LYS A 109 8.43 -0.95 -19.89
N VAL A 110 7.77 -1.48 -18.86
CA VAL A 110 7.12 -2.79 -18.90
C VAL A 110 5.64 -2.70 -18.53
N GLY A 111 4.90 -3.74 -18.90
CA GLY A 111 3.48 -3.84 -18.62
C GLY A 111 3.13 -5.18 -17.99
N ASN A 112 2.07 -5.18 -17.18
CA ASN A 112 1.47 -6.41 -16.64
C ASN A 112 2.45 -7.21 -15.76
N VAL A 113 2.76 -6.70 -14.57
CA VAL A 113 3.71 -7.32 -13.65
C VAL A 113 3.11 -7.47 -12.25
N VAL A 114 3.32 -8.63 -11.64
CA VAL A 114 2.93 -8.93 -10.25
C VAL A 114 4.19 -9.26 -9.45
N LEU A 115 4.44 -8.53 -8.37
CA LEU A 115 5.47 -8.85 -7.37
C LEU A 115 4.77 -9.20 -6.06
N ARG A 116 4.87 -10.47 -5.64
CA ARG A 116 4.02 -11.01 -4.57
C ARG A 116 4.74 -11.92 -3.60
N ASN A 117 4.41 -11.80 -2.31
CA ASN A 117 4.89 -12.69 -1.25
C ASN A 117 6.41 -12.68 -1.06
N LEU A 118 7.08 -11.54 -1.25
CA LEU A 118 8.53 -11.41 -1.16
C LEU A 118 8.95 -10.65 0.08
N ASN A 119 10.05 -11.10 0.71
CA ASN A 119 10.83 -10.29 1.64
C ASN A 119 11.87 -9.52 0.83
N ILE A 120 11.85 -8.19 0.81
CA ILE A 120 12.88 -7.37 0.16
C ILE A 120 13.50 -6.46 1.23
N SER A 121 14.80 -6.64 1.47
CA SER A 121 15.47 -5.97 2.58
C SER A 121 16.78 -5.31 2.18
N LYS A 122 17.11 -4.19 2.83
CA LYS A 122 18.43 -3.56 2.77
C LYS A 122 18.91 -3.31 1.32
N ALA A 123 18.03 -2.77 0.47
CA ALA A 123 18.37 -2.42 -0.90
C ALA A 123 19.34 -1.22 -0.92
N VAL A 124 20.65 -1.48 -0.99
CA VAL A 124 21.67 -0.43 -0.83
C VAL A 124 21.77 0.42 -2.09
N LYS A 125 21.73 1.76 -1.94
CA LYS A 125 21.84 2.74 -3.04
C LYS A 125 20.80 2.55 -4.16
N THR A 126 19.65 1.99 -3.82
CA THR A 126 18.55 1.74 -4.75
C THR A 126 17.25 1.57 -3.97
N ASP A 127 16.12 1.56 -4.66
CA ASP A 127 14.84 1.24 -4.04
C ASP A 127 14.67 -0.27 -3.91
N ALA A 128 13.87 -0.72 -2.94
CA ALA A 128 13.47 -2.13 -2.91
C ALA A 128 12.71 -2.52 -4.19
N ILE A 129 11.82 -1.64 -4.68
CA ILE A 129 11.08 -1.77 -5.93
C ILE A 129 11.01 -0.40 -6.61
N THR A 130 11.57 -0.28 -7.81
CA THR A 130 11.44 0.92 -8.66
C THR A 130 10.52 0.62 -9.85
N ILE A 131 9.54 1.49 -10.11
CA ILE A 131 8.59 1.40 -11.21
C ILE A 131 8.72 2.69 -12.05
N GLN A 132 9.16 2.55 -13.31
CA GLN A 132 9.43 3.66 -14.22
C GLN A 132 8.79 3.40 -15.58
N ALA A 133 8.01 4.35 -16.11
CA ALA A 133 7.32 4.25 -17.40
C ALA A 133 6.60 2.91 -17.59
N SER A 134 6.02 2.37 -16.51
CA SER A 134 5.43 1.03 -16.50
C SER A 134 3.97 1.07 -16.11
N THR A 135 3.18 0.12 -16.59
CA THR A 135 1.73 0.10 -16.35
C THR A 135 1.16 -1.27 -16.03
N LYS A 136 0.01 -1.31 -15.33
CA LYS A 136 -0.61 -2.56 -14.86
C LYS A 136 0.36 -3.33 -13.97
N VAL A 137 0.59 -2.77 -12.79
CA VAL A 137 1.51 -3.32 -11.80
C VAL A 137 0.77 -3.61 -10.50
N TRP A 138 1.04 -4.79 -9.91
CA TRP A 138 0.51 -5.18 -8.62
C TRP A 138 1.63 -5.59 -7.67
N ILE A 139 1.77 -4.86 -6.57
CA ILE A 139 2.74 -5.12 -5.49
C ILE A 139 1.95 -5.60 -4.29
N ASP A 140 1.99 -6.90 -4.00
CA ASP A 140 1.05 -7.53 -3.05
C ASP A 140 1.73 -8.42 -2.00
N HIS A 141 1.32 -8.31 -0.73
CA HIS A 141 1.79 -9.22 0.33
C HIS A 141 3.32 -9.32 0.44
N ASN A 142 4.04 -8.23 0.21
CA ASN A 142 5.49 -8.18 0.37
C ASN A 142 5.87 -7.62 1.75
N SER A 143 7.02 -8.00 2.26
CA SER A 143 7.64 -7.42 3.45
C SER A 143 8.90 -6.64 3.04
N LEU A 144 8.82 -5.32 3.08
CA LEU A 144 9.80 -4.37 2.57
C LEU A 144 10.46 -3.64 3.74
N SER A 145 11.79 -3.72 3.85
CA SER A 145 12.48 -3.15 5.02
C SER A 145 13.92 -2.73 4.76
N SER A 146 14.45 -1.96 5.70
CA SER A 146 15.88 -1.65 5.78
C SER A 146 16.33 -1.63 7.24
N ASP A 147 17.01 -0.55 7.64
CA ASP A 147 17.14 -0.09 9.01
C ASP A 147 17.16 1.46 8.98
N ARG A 148 17.21 2.09 10.17
CA ARG A 148 17.32 3.55 10.32
C ARG A 148 18.65 3.98 10.93
N ASP A 149 19.64 3.08 10.97
CA ASP A 149 20.89 3.28 11.71
C ASP A 149 21.96 3.99 10.86
N HIS A 150 21.77 4.06 9.54
CA HIS A 150 22.75 4.62 8.59
C HIS A 150 22.36 6.01 8.04
N GLY A 151 21.33 6.63 8.60
CA GLY A 151 20.77 7.90 8.11
C GLY A 151 19.88 7.73 6.86
N LYS A 152 19.21 8.83 6.48
CA LYS A 152 18.09 8.80 5.52
C LYS A 152 18.45 8.50 4.05
N ASP A 153 19.71 8.67 3.67
CA ASP A 153 20.17 8.58 2.27
C ASP A 153 21.14 7.43 1.99
N TYR A 154 21.39 6.57 2.99
CA TYR A 154 22.14 5.32 2.76
C TYR A 154 21.32 4.31 1.94
N TYR A 155 20.04 4.20 2.29
CA TYR A 155 19.00 3.57 1.48
C TYR A 155 18.22 4.66 0.73
N ASP A 156 17.65 4.33 -0.44
CA ASP A 156 16.75 5.25 -1.13
C ASP A 156 15.30 5.02 -0.72
N GLY A 157 14.37 4.67 -1.62
CA GLY A 157 12.98 4.35 -1.29
C GLY A 157 12.72 2.87 -1.00
N LEU A 158 11.51 2.51 -0.54
CA LEU A 158 11.03 1.13 -0.63
C LEU A 158 10.28 0.88 -1.95
N VAL A 159 9.23 1.66 -2.25
CA VAL A 159 8.49 1.51 -3.51
C VAL A 159 8.37 2.86 -4.21
N ASP A 160 9.11 3.06 -5.29
CA ASP A 160 9.08 4.33 -6.02
C ASP A 160 8.43 4.15 -7.41
N ILE A 161 7.51 5.06 -7.74
CA ILE A 161 6.67 5.02 -8.95
C ILE A 161 6.85 6.35 -9.70
N SER A 162 7.42 6.33 -10.89
CA SER A 162 7.81 7.57 -11.59
C SER A 162 7.72 7.43 -13.11
N HIS A 163 8.00 8.53 -13.82
CA HIS A 163 8.10 8.60 -15.28
C HIS A 163 6.82 8.09 -15.96
N ALA A 164 5.69 8.76 -15.72
CA ALA A 164 4.38 8.40 -16.29
C ALA A 164 3.95 6.93 -16.01
N SER A 165 4.51 6.27 -15.00
CA SER A 165 4.00 4.97 -14.57
C SER A 165 2.53 5.10 -14.17
N ASP A 166 1.73 4.07 -14.40
CA ASP A 166 0.28 4.24 -14.33
C ASP A 166 -0.45 2.94 -14.07
N HIS A 167 -1.64 2.99 -13.48
CA HIS A 167 -2.42 1.79 -13.13
C HIS A 167 -1.64 0.84 -12.20
N VAL A 168 -1.32 1.32 -11.00
CA VAL A 168 -0.57 0.57 -9.99
C VAL A 168 -1.41 0.34 -8.74
N THR A 169 -1.43 -0.90 -8.23
CA THR A 169 -1.97 -1.23 -6.90
C THR A 169 -0.83 -1.75 -6.01
N VAL A 170 -0.74 -1.19 -4.80
CA VAL A 170 0.17 -1.60 -3.72
C VAL A 170 -0.71 -2.05 -2.55
N SER A 171 -0.81 -3.35 -2.33
CA SER A 171 -1.76 -3.91 -1.36
C SER A 171 -1.16 -4.90 -0.38
N TRP A 172 -1.66 -4.92 0.85
CA TRP A 172 -1.29 -5.94 1.84
C TRP A 172 0.21 -6.07 2.12
N ASN A 173 1.01 -5.03 1.85
CA ASN A 173 2.45 -5.08 2.10
C ASN A 173 2.77 -4.57 3.51
N VAL A 174 3.89 -5.02 4.07
CA VAL A 174 4.51 -4.41 5.23
C VAL A 174 5.69 -3.55 4.76
N PHE A 175 5.68 -2.28 5.11
CA PHE A 175 6.79 -1.34 4.97
C PHE A 175 7.33 -1.07 6.36
N LYS A 176 8.63 -1.30 6.59
CA LYS A 176 9.16 -1.31 7.96
C LYS A 176 10.56 -0.75 8.08
N ASP A 177 10.81 -0.01 9.17
CA ASP A 177 12.14 0.44 9.61
C ASP A 177 12.93 1.13 8.48
N HIS A 178 12.37 2.23 7.97
CA HIS A 178 12.90 2.92 6.80
C HIS A 178 12.60 4.42 6.82
N TYR A 179 13.36 5.24 6.07
CA TYR A 179 13.17 6.69 6.04
C TYR A 179 12.18 7.17 4.96
N LYS A 180 12.26 6.65 3.73
CA LYS A 180 11.51 7.12 2.56
C LYS A 180 10.59 6.01 2.02
N GLY A 181 9.36 5.92 2.50
CA GLY A 181 8.47 4.78 2.19
C GLY A 181 8.21 4.57 0.70
N SER A 182 7.53 5.51 0.06
CA SER A 182 7.11 5.41 -1.33
C SER A 182 6.96 6.79 -1.97
N LEU A 183 7.75 7.06 -3.01
CA LEU A 183 7.62 8.24 -3.85
C LEU A 183 6.74 7.94 -5.07
N VAL A 184 5.83 8.86 -5.41
CA VAL A 184 5.07 8.80 -6.66
C VAL A 184 5.23 10.12 -7.40
N GLY A 185 5.93 10.11 -8.53
CA GLY A 185 6.36 11.32 -9.25
C GLY A 185 7.64 11.91 -8.67
N HIS A 186 8.75 11.80 -9.40
CA HIS A 186 10.08 12.02 -8.85
C HIS A 186 10.50 13.50 -8.71
N SER A 187 9.92 14.39 -9.52
CA SER A 187 10.37 15.78 -9.65
C SER A 187 9.22 16.74 -9.94
N ASP A 188 9.24 17.93 -9.32
CA ASP A 188 8.30 19.03 -9.59
C ASP A 188 8.40 19.53 -11.05
N ASN A 189 9.53 19.29 -11.70
CA ASN A 189 9.79 19.72 -13.08
C ASN A 189 9.38 18.68 -14.14
N ASN A 190 8.73 17.59 -13.75
CA ASN A 190 8.37 16.50 -14.67
C ASN A 190 6.90 16.55 -15.14
N ALA A 191 6.24 17.70 -14.99
CA ALA A 191 4.82 17.85 -15.30
C ALA A 191 4.44 17.41 -16.72
N SER A 192 5.31 17.64 -17.72
CA SER A 192 5.05 17.26 -19.12
C SER A 192 4.95 15.76 -19.34
N GLU A 193 5.62 14.95 -18.51
CA GLU A 193 5.55 13.49 -18.57
C GLU A 193 4.50 12.95 -17.59
N ASP A 194 4.45 13.46 -16.36
CA ASP A 194 3.67 12.84 -15.28
C ASP A 194 2.18 13.29 -15.24
N THR A 195 1.83 14.44 -15.83
CA THR A 195 0.44 14.93 -15.83
C THR A 195 -0.47 13.98 -16.65
N GLY A 196 -1.56 13.53 -16.04
CA GLY A 196 -2.49 12.56 -16.64
C GLY A 196 -2.12 11.09 -16.39
N HIS A 197 -1.02 10.84 -15.67
CA HIS A 197 -0.54 9.51 -15.28
C HIS A 197 -0.50 9.36 -13.75
N LEU A 198 0.32 8.42 -13.25
CA LEU A 198 0.55 8.18 -11.81
C LEU A 198 -0.75 7.86 -11.04
N ARG A 199 -1.65 7.07 -11.64
CA ARG A 199 -2.86 6.59 -10.96
C ARG A 199 -2.53 5.38 -10.10
N VAL A 200 -2.58 5.57 -8.78
CA VAL A 200 -2.09 4.61 -7.79
C VAL A 200 -3.12 4.29 -6.73
N THR A 201 -3.16 3.04 -6.28
CA THR A 201 -3.98 2.61 -5.14
C THR A 201 -3.10 1.97 -4.09
N TYR A 202 -3.25 2.38 -2.83
CA TYR A 202 -2.61 1.77 -1.68
C TYR A 202 -3.71 1.29 -0.73
N HIS A 203 -3.76 -0.01 -0.45
CA HIS A 203 -4.70 -0.52 0.53
C HIS A 203 -4.19 -1.65 1.41
N HIS A 204 -4.68 -1.69 2.64
CA HIS A 204 -4.34 -2.74 3.61
C HIS A 204 -2.82 -2.90 3.84
N ASN A 205 -2.02 -1.87 3.57
CA ASN A 205 -0.60 -1.91 3.86
C ASN A 205 -0.36 -1.52 5.32
N TRP A 206 0.67 -2.12 5.91
CA TRP A 206 1.19 -1.76 7.22
C TRP A 206 2.49 -0.95 7.06
N PHE A 207 2.46 0.32 7.45
CA PHE A 207 3.65 1.16 7.53
C PHE A 207 4.10 1.26 8.99
N ASP A 208 5.12 0.50 9.38
CA ASP A 208 5.67 0.40 10.74
C ASP A 208 7.02 1.11 10.86
N ARG A 209 7.05 2.26 11.56
CA ARG A 209 8.26 3.09 11.75
C ARG A 209 8.91 3.54 10.43
N VAL A 210 8.08 3.86 9.44
CA VAL A 210 8.50 4.54 8.20
C VAL A 210 8.45 6.05 8.42
N ASN A 211 9.56 6.76 8.24
CA ASN A 211 9.65 8.17 8.65
C ASN A 211 8.76 9.11 7.81
N SER A 212 8.82 8.96 6.50
CA SER A 212 8.18 9.88 5.54
C SER A 212 7.77 9.19 4.25
N ARG A 213 6.99 9.88 3.42
CA ARG A 213 6.53 9.45 2.09
C ARG A 213 5.65 8.20 2.14
N ILE A 214 4.43 8.33 2.65
CA ILE A 214 3.48 7.21 2.82
C ILE A 214 2.12 7.51 2.15
N PRO A 215 2.02 7.50 0.81
CA PRO A 215 3.07 7.82 -0.15
C PRO A 215 3.30 9.33 -0.24
N SER A 216 4.28 9.74 -1.02
CA SER A 216 4.47 11.14 -1.42
C SER A 216 4.19 11.33 -2.91
N LEU A 217 2.99 11.82 -3.24
CA LEU A 217 2.45 11.88 -4.61
C LEU A 217 2.58 13.27 -5.22
N ARG A 218 2.97 13.31 -6.50
CA ARG A 218 2.93 14.49 -7.38
C ARG A 218 2.08 14.22 -8.61
N PHE A 219 1.38 15.24 -9.10
CA PHE A 219 0.56 15.30 -10.34
C PHE A 219 -0.62 14.33 -10.47
N GLY A 220 -0.44 13.07 -10.08
CA GLY A 220 -1.38 11.99 -10.32
C GLY A 220 -2.57 11.94 -9.37
N THR A 221 -3.28 10.82 -9.44
CA THR A 221 -4.46 10.53 -8.62
C THR A 221 -4.21 9.31 -7.75
N GLY A 222 -4.32 9.47 -6.44
CA GLY A 222 -4.12 8.41 -5.46
C GLY A 222 -5.38 8.07 -4.69
N HIS A 223 -5.60 6.78 -4.46
CA HIS A 223 -6.55 6.29 -3.47
C HIS A 223 -5.79 5.52 -2.38
N PHE A 224 -5.79 6.07 -1.18
CA PHE A 224 -5.09 5.53 -0.01
C PHE A 224 -6.13 5.13 1.02
N TYR A 225 -6.47 3.83 1.10
CA TYR A 225 -7.55 3.36 1.98
C TYR A 225 -7.22 2.13 2.80
N ASP A 226 -7.83 2.00 3.98
CA ASP A 226 -7.67 0.86 4.90
C ASP A 226 -6.20 0.53 5.22
N ASN A 227 -5.29 1.51 5.20
CA ASN A 227 -3.89 1.32 5.58
C ASN A 227 -3.71 1.57 7.09
N TYR A 228 -2.75 0.86 7.69
CA TYR A 228 -2.32 1.10 9.06
C TYR A 228 -0.94 1.75 9.07
N VAL A 229 -0.85 2.98 9.60
CA VAL A 229 0.38 3.76 9.70
C VAL A 229 0.74 3.97 11.16
N VAL A 230 1.95 3.59 11.57
CA VAL A 230 2.44 3.76 12.93
C VAL A 230 3.87 4.29 12.97
N GLY A 231 4.11 5.33 13.78
CA GLY A 231 5.46 5.85 14.04
C GLY A 231 6.05 6.72 12.93
N ALA A 232 5.21 7.41 12.14
CA ALA A 232 5.64 8.29 11.06
C ALA A 232 5.81 9.74 11.51
N GLU A 233 6.82 10.43 10.99
CA GLU A 233 6.93 11.89 11.15
C GLU A 233 5.92 12.59 10.23
N THR A 234 5.91 12.20 8.95
CA THR A 234 4.87 12.61 8.00
C THR A 234 4.44 11.41 7.19
N ALA A 235 3.13 11.24 6.94
CA ALA A 235 2.62 10.11 6.18
C ALA A 235 2.30 10.51 4.73
N VAL A 236 1.03 10.81 4.44
CA VAL A 236 0.55 11.05 3.07
C VAL A 236 0.90 12.48 2.64
N HIS A 237 1.59 12.63 1.51
CA HIS A 237 1.81 13.94 0.88
C HIS A 237 1.10 14.00 -0.47
N SER A 238 0.31 15.05 -0.68
CA SER A 238 -0.29 15.40 -1.98
C SER A 238 0.34 16.70 -2.49
N ARG A 239 1.05 16.66 -3.62
CA ARG A 239 1.86 17.79 -4.10
C ARG A 239 1.67 18.01 -5.59
N MET A 240 2.08 19.16 -6.10
CA MET A 240 2.08 19.49 -7.53
C MET A 240 0.73 19.21 -8.20
N GLY A 241 -0.37 19.65 -7.58
CA GLY A 241 -1.73 19.44 -8.11
C GLY A 241 -2.28 18.01 -8.01
N ALA A 242 -1.59 17.09 -7.34
CA ALA A 242 -2.06 15.72 -7.14
C ALA A 242 -3.44 15.68 -6.45
N GLN A 243 -4.22 14.63 -6.69
CA GLN A 243 -5.53 14.40 -6.06
C GLN A 243 -5.48 13.12 -5.22
N LEU A 244 -5.71 13.23 -3.91
CA LEU A 244 -5.72 12.08 -3.00
C LEU A 244 -7.07 11.90 -2.30
N LEU A 245 -7.64 10.70 -2.40
CA LEU A 245 -8.68 10.23 -1.48
C LEU A 245 -8.00 9.40 -0.38
N VAL A 246 -8.08 9.88 0.86
CA VAL A 246 -7.55 9.25 2.06
C VAL A 246 -8.72 8.73 2.87
N GLU A 247 -8.96 7.42 2.83
CA GLU A 247 -10.20 6.80 3.33
C GLU A 247 -9.97 5.69 4.36
N ASN A 248 -10.64 5.76 5.52
CA ASN A 248 -10.69 4.70 6.53
C ASN A 248 -9.32 4.19 7.03
N ASN A 249 -8.25 4.97 6.86
CA ASN A 249 -6.93 4.60 7.36
C ASN A 249 -6.83 4.83 8.87
N VAL A 250 -5.91 4.11 9.50
CA VAL A 250 -5.61 4.25 10.93
C VAL A 250 -4.18 4.77 11.10
N PHE A 251 -4.03 5.86 11.84
CA PHE A 251 -2.75 6.46 12.17
C PHE A 251 -2.49 6.37 13.67
N ARG A 252 -1.29 5.95 14.06
CA ARG A 252 -0.83 5.89 15.46
C ARG A 252 0.58 6.45 15.56
N ASP A 253 0.88 7.14 16.66
CA ASP A 253 2.21 7.74 16.89
C ASP A 253 2.76 8.47 15.65
N THR A 254 1.85 9.14 14.91
CA THR A 254 2.13 9.80 13.64
C THR A 254 2.00 11.29 13.86
N GLN A 255 3.00 12.10 13.49
CA GLN A 255 2.93 13.54 13.75
C GLN A 255 2.01 14.24 12.75
N VAL A 256 2.18 13.98 11.45
CA VAL A 256 1.32 14.52 10.38
C VAL A 256 0.81 13.39 9.50
N ALA A 257 -0.50 13.12 9.54
CA ALA A 257 -1.12 12.06 8.75
C ALA A 257 -1.24 12.43 7.27
N VAL A 258 -1.62 13.68 6.97
CA VAL A 258 -1.82 14.17 5.60
C VAL A 258 -1.30 15.60 5.50
N THR A 259 -0.53 15.90 4.46
CA THR A 259 -0.08 17.26 4.14
C THR A 259 -0.21 17.53 2.64
N THR A 260 -0.61 18.75 2.29
CA THR A 260 -0.68 19.22 0.89
C THR A 260 0.28 20.36 0.58
N SER A 261 0.95 20.91 1.60
CA SER A 261 1.70 22.18 1.52
C SER A 261 3.17 22.05 1.97
N ARG A 262 3.75 20.86 1.81
CA ARG A 262 5.16 20.58 2.09
C ARG A 262 5.91 20.12 0.86
N ASP A 263 7.22 20.42 0.84
CA ASP A 263 8.24 19.81 -0.02
C ASP A 263 8.07 19.97 -1.55
N SER A 264 7.18 20.86 -2.01
CA SER A 264 6.96 21.19 -3.43
C SER A 264 6.48 22.63 -3.61
N ASP A 265 6.68 23.17 -4.81
CA ASP A 265 6.34 24.57 -5.16
C ASP A 265 4.83 24.82 -5.28
N VAL A 266 4.06 23.77 -5.58
CA VAL A 266 2.62 23.83 -5.74
C VAL A 266 1.97 22.79 -4.84
N ASP A 267 0.96 23.21 -4.10
CA ASP A 267 0.20 22.32 -3.24
C ASP A 267 -0.57 21.26 -4.05
N GLY A 268 -0.84 20.13 -3.42
CA GLY A 268 -1.81 19.16 -3.93
C GLY A 268 -3.19 19.33 -3.31
N TYR A 269 -4.01 18.32 -3.52
CA TYR A 269 -5.37 18.25 -3.01
C TYR A 269 -5.59 16.93 -2.27
N ALA A 270 -6.37 16.99 -1.19
CA ALA A 270 -6.76 15.81 -0.44
C ALA A 270 -8.25 15.84 -0.06
N VAL A 271 -8.86 14.66 0.02
CA VAL A 271 -10.20 14.42 0.57
C VAL A 271 -10.06 13.35 1.63
N LEU A 272 -10.53 13.63 2.85
CA LEU A 272 -10.46 12.70 3.98
C LEU A 272 -11.85 12.14 4.27
N ARG A 273 -11.95 10.82 4.42
CA ARG A 273 -13.19 10.12 4.78
C ARG A 273 -12.93 9.02 5.80
N GLY A 274 -13.64 9.02 6.93
CA GLY A 274 -13.65 7.88 7.88
C GLY A 274 -12.31 7.48 8.52
N ASN A 275 -11.24 8.27 8.37
CA ASN A 275 -9.93 7.95 8.97
C ASN A 275 -9.97 8.08 10.50
N ASP A 276 -9.25 7.19 11.17
CA ASP A 276 -8.87 7.35 12.56
C ASP A 276 -7.46 7.95 12.63
N LEU A 277 -7.39 9.26 12.87
CA LEU A 277 -6.14 10.02 12.87
C LEU A 277 -5.27 9.76 14.12
N GLY A 278 -5.81 9.17 15.19
CA GLY A 278 -5.04 8.89 16.41
C GLY A 278 -4.32 10.10 17.03
N GLY A 279 -4.81 11.33 16.78
CA GLY A 279 -4.19 12.57 17.24
C GLY A 279 -3.17 13.19 16.28
N ALA A 280 -2.89 12.57 15.13
CA ALA A 280 -2.03 13.13 14.10
C ALA A 280 -2.62 14.42 13.51
N ALA A 281 -1.74 15.37 13.17
CA ALA A 281 -2.14 16.59 12.48
C ALA A 281 -2.48 16.33 11.00
N THR A 282 -3.26 17.24 10.43
CA THR A 282 -3.51 17.33 8.99
C THR A 282 -3.25 18.75 8.51
N GLU A 283 -2.49 18.90 7.44
CA GLU A 283 -2.08 20.17 6.86
C GLU A 283 -2.60 20.26 5.44
N ILE A 284 -3.92 20.45 5.30
CA ILE A 284 -4.60 20.45 4.01
C ILE A 284 -4.97 21.89 3.69
N SER A 285 -4.26 22.47 2.73
CA SER A 285 -4.51 23.83 2.23
C SER A 285 -5.66 23.87 1.24
N GLN A 286 -5.92 22.77 0.52
CA GLN A 286 -6.95 22.68 -0.53
C GLN A 286 -7.63 21.32 -0.53
N ASN A 287 -8.97 21.32 -0.51
CA ASN A 287 -9.77 20.11 -0.70
C ASN A 287 -9.86 19.73 -2.18
N GLY A 288 -9.73 18.44 -2.50
CA GLY A 288 -9.82 17.91 -3.86
C GLY A 288 -11.23 17.57 -4.31
N GLY A 289 -11.36 17.28 -5.62
CA GLY A 289 -12.60 16.78 -6.23
C GLY A 289 -12.68 15.25 -6.34
N PHE A 290 -11.58 14.55 -6.04
CA PHE A 290 -11.52 13.10 -6.12
C PHE A 290 -12.16 12.45 -4.87
N THR A 291 -13.48 12.28 -4.89
CA THR A 291 -14.25 11.70 -3.78
C THR A 291 -14.67 10.24 -4.02
N THR A 292 -14.60 9.80 -5.28
CA THR A 292 -15.07 8.48 -5.72
C THR A 292 -14.08 7.90 -6.73
N PRO A 293 -13.43 6.77 -6.43
CA PRO A 293 -12.57 6.10 -7.39
C PRO A 293 -13.37 5.46 -8.53
N PRO A 294 -12.81 5.34 -9.75
CA PRO A 294 -13.51 4.84 -10.93
C PRO A 294 -13.55 3.31 -11.04
N TYR A 295 -13.56 2.59 -9.91
CA TYR A 295 -13.56 1.13 -9.83
C TYR A 295 -14.38 0.63 -8.63
N GLY A 296 -14.83 -0.62 -8.71
CA GLY A 296 -15.49 -1.28 -7.57
C GLY A 296 -14.48 -1.67 -6.49
N TYR A 297 -14.80 -1.40 -5.24
CA TYR A 297 -14.05 -1.80 -4.05
C TYR A 297 -14.99 -1.86 -2.85
N THR A 298 -14.55 -2.49 -1.77
CA THR A 298 -15.20 -2.42 -0.45
C THR A 298 -14.15 -1.95 0.53
N ALA A 299 -14.38 -0.80 1.16
CA ALA A 299 -13.56 -0.35 2.28
C ALA A 299 -14.15 -0.87 3.59
N GLU A 300 -13.29 -1.39 4.47
CA GLU A 300 -13.68 -1.73 5.83
C GLU A 300 -13.71 -0.46 6.71
N PRO A 301 -14.47 -0.43 7.82
CA PRO A 301 -14.39 0.72 8.74
C PRO A 301 -13.02 0.77 9.41
N ALA A 302 -12.51 1.99 9.70
CA ALA A 302 -11.21 2.18 10.35
C ALA A 302 -11.05 1.39 11.68
N SER A 303 -12.15 1.05 12.36
CA SER A 303 -12.13 0.25 13.59
C SER A 303 -11.66 -1.20 13.40
N THR A 304 -11.70 -1.75 12.19
CA THR A 304 -11.25 -3.13 11.90
C THR A 304 -9.89 -3.19 11.21
N VAL A 305 -9.46 -2.09 10.58
CA VAL A 305 -8.21 -2.01 9.79
C VAL A 305 -6.98 -2.50 10.54
N VAL A 306 -6.79 -2.13 11.81
CA VAL A 306 -5.60 -2.59 12.56
C VAL A 306 -5.57 -4.12 12.66
N ALA A 307 -6.71 -4.76 12.93
CA ALA A 307 -6.80 -6.21 13.06
C ALA A 307 -6.60 -6.91 11.71
N SER A 308 -7.27 -6.42 10.67
CA SER A 308 -7.14 -6.94 9.30
C SER A 308 -5.70 -6.82 8.79
N VAL A 309 -5.12 -5.62 8.85
CA VAL A 309 -3.77 -5.35 8.34
C VAL A 309 -2.69 -6.11 9.12
N THR A 310 -2.72 -6.12 10.45
CA THR A 310 -1.67 -6.82 11.23
C THR A 310 -1.76 -8.34 11.14
N SER A 311 -2.92 -8.89 10.76
CA SER A 311 -3.08 -10.33 10.56
C SER A 311 -2.78 -10.78 9.12
N GLY A 312 -3.10 -9.95 8.13
CA GLY A 312 -3.02 -10.28 6.70
C GLY A 312 -1.81 -9.72 5.95
N ALA A 313 -1.24 -8.57 6.33
CA ALA A 313 -0.19 -7.95 5.54
C ALA A 313 1.17 -8.67 5.64
N GLY A 314 1.91 -8.66 4.53
CA GLY A 314 3.30 -9.12 4.44
C GLY A 314 3.49 -10.52 3.84
N ALA A 315 4.74 -10.92 3.71
CA ALA A 315 5.09 -12.23 3.18
C ALA A 315 4.66 -13.37 4.14
N GLY A 316 4.26 -14.51 3.56
CA GLY A 316 3.76 -15.69 4.25
C GLY A 316 2.27 -15.69 4.55
N LYS A 317 1.48 -14.82 3.89
CA LYS A 317 0.07 -14.56 4.21
C LYS A 317 -0.90 -14.78 3.02
N ILE A 318 -0.40 -15.36 1.93
CA ILE A 318 -1.19 -15.69 0.72
C ILE A 318 -1.51 -17.17 0.61
#